data_AF-A0A455R0G3-F1
#
_entry.id   AF-A0A455R0G3-F1
#
_cell.length_a   1.000
_cell.length_b   1.000
_cell.length_c   1.000
_cell.angle_alpha   90.00
_cell.angle_beta   90.00
_cell.angle_gamma   90.00
#
_symmetry.space_group_name_H-M   'P 1'
#
loop_
_entity.id
_entity.type
_entity.pdbx_description
1 polymer ?
#
loop_
_entity_poly.entity_id
_entity_poly.type
_entity_poly.pdbx_seq_one_letter_code
_entity_poly.pdbx_strand_id
1 'polypeptide(L)'
;KFETFEEVVDRANNSNYGLGAGVITNDVTTALAFVRHVRAGSMWVNTYEHVTPQTPFGGFKESGIGRELGEEGITQYLENKTVSFSLPKKPLL
;
A
#
# COMPACT_ATOMS: atom_id res chain seq x y z
N LYS A 1 12.13 21.45 11.50
CA LYS A 1 13.23 20.88 12.32
C LYS A 1 12.63 19.86 13.29
N PHE A 2 13.34 18.80 13.59
CA PHE A 2 13.00 17.74 14.55
C PHE A 2 14.30 17.33 15.27
N GLU A 3 14.20 16.63 16.38
CA GLU A 3 15.36 16.19 17.18
C GLU A 3 15.51 14.68 17.27
N THR A 4 14.41 13.93 17.29
CA THR A 4 14.44 12.46 17.37
C THR A 4 13.70 11.80 16.21
N PHE A 5 13.98 10.53 15.98
CA PHE A 5 13.30 9.75 14.96
C PHE A 5 11.82 9.56 15.27
N GLU A 6 11.49 9.31 16.55
CA GLU A 6 10.14 9.11 17.05
C GLU A 6 9.28 10.36 16.81
N GLU A 7 9.84 11.55 17.06
CA GLU A 7 9.16 12.82 16.79
C GLU A 7 8.76 12.94 15.31
N VAL A 8 9.65 12.55 14.39
CA VAL A 8 9.35 12.62 12.95
C VAL A 8 8.25 11.64 12.57
N VAL A 9 8.31 10.41 13.08
CA VAL A 9 7.29 9.39 12.80
C VAL A 9 5.93 9.82 13.33
N ASP A 10 5.87 10.32 14.56
CA ASP A 10 4.62 10.80 15.17
C ASP A 10 4.04 11.96 14.37
N ARG A 11 4.88 12.91 13.97
CA ARG A 11 4.47 14.06 13.15
C ARG A 11 4.01 13.64 11.75
N ALA A 12 4.70 12.70 11.11
CA ALA A 12 4.32 12.18 9.80
C ALA A 12 2.97 11.45 9.86
N ASN A 13 2.69 10.76 10.97
CA ASN A 13 1.44 10.06 11.20
C ASN A 13 0.30 10.96 11.72
N ASN A 14 0.60 12.15 12.23
CA ASN A 14 -0.36 13.15 12.71
C ASN A 14 -1.07 13.88 11.55
N SER A 15 -1.75 13.09 10.73
CA SER A 15 -2.59 13.51 9.62
C SER A 15 -3.75 12.52 9.50
N ASN A 16 -4.93 13.02 9.14
CA ASN A 16 -6.06 12.17 8.78
C ASN A 16 -5.80 11.39 7.48
N TYR A 17 -4.83 11.84 6.67
CA TYR A 17 -4.48 11.28 5.38
C TYR A 17 -3.26 10.34 5.47
N GLY A 18 -3.08 9.53 4.43
CA GLY A 18 -2.01 8.54 4.32
C GLY A 18 -1.81 8.06 2.88
N LEU A 19 -1.81 8.97 1.91
CA LEU A 19 -1.62 8.60 0.50
C LEU A 19 -0.15 8.23 0.23
N GLY A 20 0.73 9.21 0.37
CA GLY A 20 2.16 9.08 0.12
C GLY A 20 2.98 9.71 1.23
N ALA A 21 4.18 9.18 1.46
CA ALA A 21 5.21 9.83 2.27
C ALA A 21 6.61 9.49 1.73
N GLY A 22 7.64 10.22 2.18
CA GLY A 22 9.00 9.96 1.75
C GLY A 22 10.04 10.31 2.80
N VAL A 23 11.23 9.73 2.65
CA VAL A 23 12.39 9.94 3.51
C VAL A 23 13.63 10.15 2.66
N ILE A 24 14.40 11.18 3.01
CA ILE A 24 15.70 11.45 2.42
C ILE A 24 16.76 11.20 3.49
N THR A 25 17.61 10.20 3.29
CA THR A 25 18.66 9.80 4.25
C THR A 25 19.72 8.96 3.56
N ASN A 26 20.96 9.03 4.05
CA ASN A 26 22.05 8.15 3.65
C ASN A 26 22.11 6.85 4.49
N ASP A 27 21.35 6.76 5.58
CA ASP A 27 21.27 5.56 6.42
C ASP A 27 20.06 4.69 6.04
N VAL A 28 20.34 3.51 5.49
CA VAL A 28 19.31 2.54 5.09
C VAL A 28 18.52 2.00 6.29
N THR A 29 19.10 1.95 7.48
CA THR A 29 18.41 1.49 8.69
C THR A 29 17.34 2.49 9.09
N THR A 30 17.68 3.78 9.09
CA THR A 30 16.73 4.88 9.29
C THR A 30 15.65 4.89 8.20
N ALA A 31 16.03 4.70 6.94
CA ALA A 31 15.06 4.62 5.84
C ALA A 31 14.05 3.50 6.10
N LEU A 32 14.52 2.26 6.29
CA LEU A 32 13.72 1.06 6.56
C LEU A 32 12.84 1.20 7.81
N ALA A 33 13.37 1.80 8.87
CA ALA A 33 12.59 2.11 10.06
C ALA A 33 11.45 3.08 9.74
N PHE A 34 11.72 4.15 9.00
CA PHE A 34 10.70 5.14 8.65
C PHE A 34 9.57 4.55 7.81
N VAL A 35 9.90 3.80 6.74
CA VAL A 35 8.90 3.12 5.89
C VAL A 35 8.00 2.17 6.66
N ARG A 36 8.53 1.53 7.71
CA ARG A 36 7.75 0.59 8.53
C ARG A 36 6.78 1.28 9.50
N HIS A 37 7.12 2.46 10.01
CA HIS A 37 6.32 3.13 11.05
C HIS A 37 5.37 4.19 10.50
N VAL A 38 5.66 4.77 9.34
CA VAL A 38 4.77 5.76 8.71
C VAL A 38 3.62 5.06 7.99
N ARG A 39 2.39 5.49 8.30
CA ARG A 39 1.16 4.96 7.75
C ARG A 39 0.77 5.69 6.47
N ALA A 40 1.47 5.40 5.38
CA ALA A 40 1.11 5.79 4.03
C ALA A 40 1.13 4.59 3.09
N GLY A 41 0.30 4.61 2.04
CA GLY A 41 0.23 3.49 1.10
C GLY A 41 1.32 3.51 0.03
N SER A 42 1.90 4.67 -0.28
CA SER A 42 3.09 4.81 -1.14
C SER A 42 4.24 5.47 -0.38
N MET A 43 5.44 4.92 -0.50
CA MET A 43 6.62 5.38 0.22
C MET A 43 7.80 5.55 -0.71
N TRP A 44 8.48 6.70 -0.65
CA TRP A 44 9.67 6.98 -1.45
C TRP A 44 10.90 7.21 -0.58
N VAL A 45 12.01 6.54 -0.91
CA VAL A 45 13.30 6.70 -0.25
C VAL A 45 14.26 7.37 -1.23
N ASN A 46 14.81 8.53 -0.87
CA ASN A 46 15.76 9.29 -1.71
C ASN A 46 15.24 9.65 -3.11
N THR A 47 13.92 9.67 -3.29
CA THR A 47 13.19 10.11 -4.48
C THR A 47 11.81 10.60 -4.04
N TYR A 48 11.03 11.15 -4.96
CA TYR A 48 9.64 11.54 -4.69
C TYR A 48 8.80 11.44 -5.96
N GLU A 49 7.54 11.01 -5.82
CA GLU A 49 6.59 10.82 -6.94
C GLU A 49 7.09 9.93 -8.10
N HIS A 50 8.10 9.10 -7.85
CA HIS A 50 8.49 8.07 -8.80
C HIS A 50 7.47 6.93 -8.75
N VAL A 51 6.52 6.94 -9.68
CA VAL A 51 5.43 5.96 -9.79
C VAL A 51 5.58 5.20 -11.10
N THR A 52 5.42 3.87 -11.05
CA THR A 52 5.48 3.02 -12.24
C THR A 52 4.17 2.26 -12.42
N PRO A 53 3.70 2.02 -13.66
CA PRO A 53 2.45 1.29 -13.90
C PRO A 53 2.42 -0.12 -13.31
N GLN A 54 3.57 -0.72 -13.01
CA GLN A 54 3.71 -2.07 -12.50
C GLN A 54 3.55 -2.16 -10.98
N THR A 55 3.60 -1.04 -10.26
CA THR A 55 3.57 -1.01 -8.79
C THR A 55 2.21 -0.49 -8.30
N PRO A 56 1.55 -1.15 -7.33
CA PRO A 56 0.26 -0.69 -6.82
C PRO A 56 0.38 0.68 -6.15
N PHE A 57 -0.56 1.57 -6.43
CA PHE A 57 -0.65 2.90 -5.86
C PHE A 57 -2.01 3.07 -5.15
N GLY A 58 -1.99 3.66 -3.97
CA GLY A 58 -3.20 3.90 -3.19
C GLY A 58 -2.84 4.27 -1.75
N GLY A 59 -3.80 4.83 -1.02
CA GLY A 59 -3.58 5.37 0.31
C GLY A 59 -3.99 4.47 1.47
N PHE A 60 -3.90 5.07 2.65
CA PHE A 60 -4.48 4.63 3.92
C PHE A 60 -5.32 5.77 4.53
N LYS A 61 -6.09 5.45 5.57
CA LYS A 61 -6.91 6.40 6.34
C LYS A 61 -7.91 7.13 5.42
N GLU A 62 -8.08 8.44 5.57
CA GLU A 62 -8.98 9.24 4.72
C GLU A 62 -8.46 9.40 3.28
N SER A 63 -7.24 8.93 2.97
CA SER A 63 -6.78 8.82 1.57
C SER A 63 -7.37 7.62 0.83
N GLY A 64 -8.30 6.89 1.44
CA GLY A 64 -9.12 5.88 0.79
C GLY A 64 -8.61 4.45 0.95
N ILE A 65 -9.27 3.56 0.23
CA ILE A 65 -9.04 2.11 0.20
C ILE A 65 -8.89 1.62 -1.25
N GLY A 66 -8.29 0.45 -1.43
CA GLY A 66 -8.01 -0.11 -2.75
C GLY A 66 -6.67 0.32 -3.32
N ARG A 67 -6.35 -0.20 -4.50
CA ARG A 67 -5.12 0.09 -5.25
C ARG A 67 -5.46 0.30 -6.72
N GLU A 68 -4.79 1.27 -7.32
CA GLU A 68 -4.68 1.47 -8.77
C GLU A 68 -3.30 0.99 -9.23
N LEU A 69 -3.12 0.85 -10.55
CA LEU A 69 -1.90 0.33 -11.17
C LEU A 69 -1.59 -1.11 -10.70
N GLY A 70 -0.46 -1.68 -11.15
CA GLY A 70 -0.08 -3.04 -10.78
C GLY A 70 -1.13 -4.10 -11.16
N GLU A 71 -0.95 -5.30 -10.63
CA GLU A 71 -1.94 -6.36 -10.76
C GLU A 71 -3.22 -6.02 -9.98
N GLU A 72 -3.05 -5.42 -8.79
CA GLU A 72 -4.13 -5.08 -7.89
C GLU A 72 -5.13 -4.11 -8.52
N GLY A 73 -4.66 -3.11 -9.28
CA GLY A 73 -5.53 -2.19 -10.01
C GLY A 73 -6.32 -2.88 -11.11
N ILE A 74 -5.72 -3.85 -11.82
CA ILE A 74 -6.44 -4.64 -12.84
C ILE A 74 -7.53 -5.48 -12.19
N THR A 75 -7.27 -6.10 -11.03
CA THR A 75 -8.26 -6.93 -10.33
C THR A 75 -9.52 -6.16 -9.92
N GLN A 76 -9.45 -4.82 -9.76
CA GLN A 76 -10.63 -3.99 -9.46
C GLN A 76 -11.64 -3.94 -10.62
N TYR A 77 -11.23 -4.31 -11.84
CA TYR A 77 -12.10 -4.34 -13.02
C TYR A 77 -12.57 -5.75 -13.39
N LEU A 78 -12.30 -6.75 -12.54
CA LEU A 78 -12.73 -8.13 -12.72
C LEU A 78 -13.95 -8.45 -11.84
N GLU A 79 -14.79 -9.38 -12.29
CA GLU A 79 -15.94 -9.86 -11.53
C GLU A 79 -15.73 -11.33 -11.12
N ASN A 80 -15.83 -11.63 -9.83
CA ASN A 80 -15.64 -12.98 -9.32
C ASN A 80 -16.95 -13.77 -9.36
N LYS A 81 -16.96 -14.90 -10.06
CA LYS A 81 -18.09 -15.84 -10.06
C LYS A 81 -17.72 -17.13 -9.35
N THR A 82 -18.37 -17.40 -8.22
CA THR A 82 -18.24 -18.67 -7.50
C THR A 82 -19.33 -19.64 -7.96
N VAL A 83 -18.94 -20.86 -8.34
CA VAL A 83 -19.87 -21.94 -8.70
C VAL A 83 -19.60 -23.14 -7.81
N SER A 84 -20.61 -23.60 -7.09
CA SER A 84 -20.58 -24.84 -6.29
C SER A 84 -21.62 -25.80 -6.84
N PHE A 85 -21.20 -27.04 -7.12
CA PHE A 85 -22.12 -28.10 -7.53
C PHE A 85 -21.80 -29.39 -6.78
N SER A 86 -22.86 -30.12 -6.42
CA SER A 86 -22.74 -31.44 -5.84
C SER A 86 -22.64 -32.48 -6.96
N LEU A 87 -21.69 -33.41 -6.85
CA LEU A 87 -21.61 -34.53 -7.76
C LEU A 87 -22.70 -35.57 -7.43
N PRO A 88 -23.35 -36.18 -8.44
CA PRO A 88 -24.31 -37.23 -8.20
C PRO A 88 -23.63 -38.46 -7.56
N LYS A 89 -24.31 -39.09 -6.58
CA LYS A 89 -23.79 -40.26 -5.84
C LYS A 89 -23.61 -41.52 -6.69
N LYS A 90 -24.18 -41.56 -7.90
CA LYS A 90 -23.93 -42.56 -8.94
C LYS A 90 -23.58 -41.86 -10.24
N PRO A 91 -22.69 -42.44 -11.07
CA PRO A 91 -22.40 -41.90 -12.40
C PRO A 91 -23.69 -41.75 -13.18
N LEU A 92 -23.86 -40.63 -13.89
CA LEU A 92 -24.89 -40.50 -14.90
C LEU A 92 -24.46 -41.37 -16.11
N LEU A 93 -24.86 -42.64 -16.07
CA LEU A 93 -25.02 -43.54 -17.21
C LEU A 93 -26.45 -44.08 -17.17
#